data_AF-A0AAD9VEY5-F1
#
_entry.id   AF-A0AAD9VEY5-F1
#
_cell.length_a   1.000
_cell.length_b   1.000
_cell.length_c   1.000
_cell.angle_alpha   90.00
_cell.angle_beta   90.00
_cell.angle_gamma   90.00
#
_symmetry.space_group_name_H-M   'P 1'
#
loop_
_entity.id
_entity.type
_entity.pdbx_description
1 polymer ?
#
loop_
_entity_poly.entity_id
_entity_poly.type
_entity_poly.pdbx_seq_one_letter_code
_entity_poly.pdbx_strand_id
1 'polypeptide(L)'
;MEQLMELLGENFGTVVSMFNPVYPLKFERFGNGNLEDDPDFKSHIESLASQPHEVATELGVEKEFYSSKAVYLAEKKARKAYAQEDPVAEANKALLISSSSPEAYNVKAQFEAKTYDEALKFYNKAVEVAPNVCKGFHEELSRRRCWSQNHLRSYFRAVHGQANTLRKMGKYEESLKKYLALEMLDPEFYSWSSFANWRFHVLEVYMKLGDDKGALNFAMKKSNLEAFELASSCGAWFWTKALLDYRYKHHKGYAEDFYDKMVLDHDPSSMNVFSSFEGTILRAFQAAPEMLSFLTGERKLPNCPIPFHMGNWKSLSNMGTYCLSNAELWRETPGALEWASYNARTFMCSFIVGQDKQSCRVLGLKGTVSELEDLLSKGVFLNAKVEKRGKTLVHEATCHEMPQHLRCLINAGAQVRTVSKGKFPQPLHMACYYDFKPKIIEILCNAGADPSDECGLHYSPLQMAAEQGALTALKTAFECLSADLKTDHNILDSILLAVFQSSCYECVTGLGSLCQRCMGGDSPHPSNATWTGVLNFLTDLGYKPSKKYLESMSEFLRKEKLFAYYNAKLRGEVPLEPAEGPGFIPRSSSLRQQTNMSQLLAALGRNTKKELPCPKI
;
A
#
# COMPACT_ATOMS: atom_id res chain seq x y z
N MET A 1 -27.01 15.61 0.74
CA MET A 1 -27.02 14.38 -0.08
C MET A 1 -25.74 13.59 0.08
N GLU A 2 -24.56 14.21 0.07
CA GLU A 2 -23.28 13.51 0.38
C GLU A 2 -23.28 12.83 1.76
N GLN A 3 -23.66 13.55 2.83
CA GLN A 3 -23.81 12.95 4.16
C GLN A 3 -24.90 11.86 4.24
N LEU A 4 -25.90 11.90 3.36
CA LEU A 4 -26.95 10.87 3.29
C LEU A 4 -26.44 9.62 2.55
N MET A 5 -25.57 9.80 1.54
CA MET A 5 -24.91 8.72 0.81
C MET A 5 -23.81 8.04 1.65
N GLU A 6 -23.09 8.81 2.50
CA GLU A 6 -22.16 8.25 3.49
C GLU A 6 -22.90 7.43 4.56
N LEU A 7 -24.02 7.92 5.09
CA LEU A 7 -24.82 7.20 6.08
C LEU A 7 -25.47 5.91 5.52
N LEU A 8 -25.79 5.90 4.22
CA LEU A 8 -26.29 4.72 3.52
C LEU A 8 -25.17 3.70 3.21
N GLY A 9 -23.91 4.14 3.11
CA GLY A 9 -22.76 3.29 2.82
C GLY A 9 -22.29 2.40 3.97
N GLU A 10 -22.52 2.79 5.23
CA GLU A 10 -22.10 1.98 6.39
C GLU A 10 -23.04 0.80 6.69
N ASN A 11 -24.31 0.87 6.27
CA ASN A 11 -25.32 -0.18 6.47
C ASN A 11 -25.66 -0.99 5.21
N PHE A 12 -25.25 -0.52 4.02
CA PHE A 12 -25.37 -1.26 2.77
C PHE A 12 -23.99 -1.46 2.16
N GLY A 13 -23.46 -2.68 2.25
CA GLY A 13 -22.30 -3.06 1.45
C GLY A 13 -22.57 -2.75 -0.02
N THR A 14 -21.74 -1.88 -0.61
CA THR A 14 -21.54 -1.73 -2.08
C THR A 14 -22.78 -1.57 -2.96
N VAL A 15 -23.29 -0.34 -3.14
CA VAL A 15 -24.06 0.00 -4.36
C VAL A 15 -23.72 1.41 -4.84
N VAL A 16 -22.48 1.61 -5.29
CA VAL A 16 -22.18 2.68 -6.26
C VAL A 16 -21.78 1.96 -7.54
N SER A 17 -22.79 1.61 -8.34
CA SER A 17 -22.55 1.12 -9.68
C SER A 17 -22.23 2.30 -10.61
N MET A 18 -21.36 2.05 -11.57
CA MET A 18 -20.87 3.07 -12.50
C MET A 18 -20.92 2.54 -13.92
N PHE A 19 -21.36 3.36 -14.86
CA PHE A 19 -21.35 3.03 -16.27
C PHE A 19 -19.96 2.60 -16.74
N ASN A 20 -19.92 1.47 -17.45
CA ASN A 20 -18.68 0.82 -17.85
C ASN A 20 -17.90 1.69 -18.85
N PRO A 21 -16.69 2.16 -18.49
CA PRO A 21 -15.93 3.07 -19.34
C PRO A 21 -15.37 2.41 -20.61
N VAL A 22 -15.35 1.08 -20.68
CA VAL A 22 -15.00 0.33 -21.90
C VAL A 22 -16.08 0.45 -22.97
N TYR A 23 -17.26 0.99 -22.64
CA TYR A 23 -18.35 1.21 -23.58
C TYR A 23 -18.67 -0.10 -24.33
N PRO A 24 -19.04 -1.17 -23.60
CA PRO A 24 -19.10 -2.50 -24.17
C PRO A 24 -20.12 -2.56 -25.31
N LEU A 25 -19.81 -3.31 -26.36
CA LEU A 25 -20.72 -3.65 -27.45
C LEU A 25 -21.42 -4.95 -27.07
N LYS A 26 -22.69 -5.12 -27.44
CA LYS A 26 -23.55 -6.23 -27.00
C LYS A 26 -22.97 -7.62 -27.30
N PHE A 27 -22.18 -7.76 -28.35
CA PHE A 27 -21.56 -9.03 -28.73
C PHE A 27 -20.28 -9.35 -27.95
N GLU A 28 -19.71 -8.38 -27.22
CA GLU A 28 -18.48 -8.57 -26.46
C GLU A 28 -18.70 -9.44 -25.23
N ARG A 29 -17.69 -10.27 -24.95
CA ARG A 29 -17.63 -11.17 -23.81
C ARG A 29 -16.28 -11.00 -23.15
N PHE A 30 -16.17 -11.43 -21.91
CA PHE A 30 -14.90 -11.42 -21.18
C PHE A 30 -13.89 -12.44 -21.76
N GLY A 31 -13.55 -13.49 -21.02
CA GLY A 31 -12.55 -14.45 -21.44
C GLY A 31 -13.18 -15.70 -22.05
N ASN A 32 -12.41 -16.78 -22.03
CA ASN A 32 -12.80 -18.10 -22.53
C ASN A 32 -12.97 -19.14 -21.39
N GLY A 33 -12.92 -18.72 -20.13
CA GLY A 33 -13.16 -19.58 -18.98
C GLY A 33 -14.64 -20.02 -18.90
N ASN A 34 -14.89 -21.15 -18.24
CA ASN A 34 -16.26 -21.56 -17.95
C ASN A 34 -16.80 -20.74 -16.77
N LEU A 35 -17.97 -20.12 -16.92
CA LEU A 35 -18.57 -19.31 -15.86
C LEU A 35 -18.97 -20.15 -14.64
N GLU A 36 -19.34 -21.42 -14.85
CA GLU A 36 -19.74 -22.31 -13.74
C GLU A 36 -18.56 -22.72 -12.85
N ASP A 37 -17.32 -22.59 -13.34
CA ASP A 37 -16.11 -22.88 -12.55
C ASP A 37 -15.76 -21.70 -11.60
N ASP A 38 -16.45 -20.55 -11.74
CA ASP A 38 -16.24 -19.33 -10.96
C ASP A 38 -17.57 -18.79 -10.40
N PRO A 39 -18.11 -19.42 -9.34
CA PRO A 39 -19.40 -19.05 -8.76
C PRO A 39 -19.42 -17.62 -8.21
N ASP A 40 -18.28 -17.11 -7.74
CA ASP A 40 -18.15 -15.74 -7.23
C ASP A 40 -18.33 -14.73 -8.36
N PHE A 41 -17.68 -14.96 -9.51
CA PHE A 41 -17.85 -14.10 -10.68
C PHE A 41 -19.27 -14.19 -11.26
N LYS A 42 -19.86 -15.40 -11.28
CA LYS A 42 -21.25 -15.61 -11.71
C LYS A 42 -22.23 -14.80 -10.86
N SER A 43 -22.18 -14.98 -9.54
CA SER A 43 -23.02 -14.23 -8.60
C SER A 43 -22.82 -12.72 -8.74
N HIS A 44 -21.56 -12.28 -8.90
CA HIS A 44 -21.24 -10.87 -9.15
C HIS A 44 -21.93 -10.32 -10.40
N ILE A 45 -21.86 -11.02 -11.54
CA ILE A 45 -22.49 -10.56 -12.79
C ILE A 45 -24.02 -10.55 -12.69
N GLU A 46 -24.62 -11.56 -12.06
CA GLU A 46 -26.07 -11.62 -11.82
C GLU A 46 -26.54 -10.43 -10.97
N SER A 47 -25.75 -9.99 -9.99
CA SER A 47 -26.08 -8.83 -9.16
C SER A 47 -26.15 -7.50 -9.94
N LEU A 48 -25.40 -7.38 -11.04
CA LEU A 48 -25.31 -6.16 -11.86
C LEU A 48 -26.43 -6.04 -12.91
N ALA A 49 -27.09 -7.14 -13.26
CA ALA A 49 -28.06 -7.19 -14.36
C ALA A 49 -29.37 -6.43 -14.11
N SER A 50 -29.65 -6.04 -12.87
CA SER A 50 -30.93 -5.44 -12.44
C SER A 50 -31.00 -3.91 -12.56
N GLN A 51 -30.00 -3.25 -13.16
CA GLN A 51 -29.84 -1.80 -13.08
C GLN A 51 -30.21 -1.04 -14.36
N PRO A 52 -30.81 0.16 -14.25
CA PRO A 52 -31.19 0.97 -15.41
C PRO A 52 -29.99 1.71 -16.02
N HIS A 53 -29.94 1.77 -17.35
CA HIS A 53 -28.85 2.39 -18.10
C HIS A 53 -28.74 3.91 -17.84
N GLU A 54 -27.54 4.40 -17.44
CA GLU A 54 -27.33 5.80 -17.03
C GLU A 54 -27.66 6.83 -18.12
N VAL A 55 -27.43 6.53 -19.38
CA VAL A 55 -27.79 7.44 -20.49
C VAL A 55 -29.32 7.72 -20.52
N ALA A 56 -30.14 6.76 -20.09
CA ALA A 56 -31.59 6.94 -20.03
C ALA A 56 -32.05 7.80 -18.85
N THR A 57 -31.19 7.98 -17.83
CA THR A 57 -31.46 8.79 -16.64
C THR A 57 -30.91 10.22 -16.76
N GLU A 58 -30.16 10.54 -17.82
CA GLU A 58 -29.67 11.88 -18.09
C GLU A 58 -30.81 12.91 -18.17
N LEU A 59 -30.63 14.05 -17.49
CA LEU A 59 -31.60 15.13 -17.48
C LEU A 59 -31.97 15.56 -18.91
N GLY A 60 -33.28 15.81 -19.10
CA GLY A 60 -33.81 16.39 -20.32
C GLY A 60 -33.20 17.78 -20.53
N VAL A 61 -32.80 18.07 -21.76
CA VAL A 61 -32.31 19.39 -22.16
C VAL A 61 -33.49 20.21 -22.67
N GLU A 62 -33.41 21.52 -22.54
CA GLU A 62 -34.38 22.42 -23.15
C GLU A 62 -34.31 22.28 -24.69
N LYS A 63 -35.46 22.44 -25.34
CA LYS A 63 -35.60 22.25 -26.78
C LYS A 63 -34.76 23.27 -27.58
N GLU A 64 -34.51 24.42 -26.96
CA GLU A 64 -33.88 25.63 -27.47
C GLU A 64 -32.41 25.41 -27.85
N PHE A 65 -31.74 24.45 -27.20
CA PHE A 65 -30.36 24.06 -27.52
C PHE A 65 -30.24 23.22 -28.79
N TYR A 66 -31.34 22.68 -29.32
CA TYR A 66 -31.31 21.87 -30.54
C TYR A 66 -31.66 22.69 -31.78
N SER A 67 -31.10 22.28 -32.92
CA SER A 67 -31.31 22.94 -34.21
C SER A 67 -32.78 22.92 -34.65
N SER A 68 -33.55 21.91 -34.23
CA SER A 68 -34.97 21.78 -34.51
C SER A 68 -35.71 20.94 -33.46
N LYS A 69 -37.05 21.06 -33.42
CA LYS A 69 -37.92 20.20 -32.60
C LYS A 69 -37.76 18.72 -32.94
N ALA A 70 -37.55 18.39 -34.22
CA ALA A 70 -37.39 17.01 -34.67
C ALA A 70 -36.12 16.38 -34.11
N VAL A 71 -34.98 17.08 -34.19
CA VAL A 71 -33.70 16.63 -33.63
C VAL A 71 -33.79 16.45 -32.11
N TYR A 72 -34.39 17.41 -31.40
CA TYR A 72 -34.63 17.28 -29.96
C TYR A 72 -35.42 16.01 -29.59
N LEU A 73 -36.52 15.74 -30.31
CA LEU A 73 -37.36 14.58 -30.06
C LEU A 73 -36.63 13.26 -30.41
N ALA A 74 -35.84 13.25 -31.48
CA ALA A 74 -35.04 12.11 -31.87
C ALA A 74 -33.97 11.78 -30.82
N GLU A 75 -33.16 12.77 -30.41
CA GLU A 75 -32.13 12.60 -29.37
C GLU A 75 -32.72 12.18 -28.02
N LYS A 76 -33.86 12.76 -27.64
CA LYS A 76 -34.60 12.35 -26.43
C LYS A 76 -35.08 10.90 -26.51
N LYS A 77 -35.57 10.46 -27.66
CA LYS A 77 -36.04 9.09 -27.87
C LYS A 77 -34.88 8.10 -27.88
N ALA A 78 -33.79 8.43 -28.57
CA ALA A 78 -32.58 7.64 -28.62
C ALA A 78 -31.95 7.45 -27.22
N ARG A 79 -31.85 8.51 -26.40
CA ARG A 79 -31.37 8.38 -25.01
C ARG A 79 -32.24 7.46 -24.16
N LYS A 80 -33.56 7.47 -24.36
CA LYS A 80 -34.47 6.56 -23.64
C LYS A 80 -34.38 5.12 -24.13
N ALA A 81 -33.94 4.89 -25.36
CA ALA A 81 -33.85 3.57 -25.97
C ALA A 81 -32.99 2.59 -25.15
N TYR A 82 -31.93 3.08 -24.48
CA TYR A 82 -31.04 2.28 -23.66
C TYR A 82 -31.72 1.56 -22.48
N ALA A 83 -32.89 2.03 -22.04
CA ALA A 83 -33.67 1.41 -20.95
C ALA A 83 -34.90 0.63 -21.47
N GLN A 84 -35.00 0.38 -22.77
CA GLN A 84 -36.11 -0.35 -23.39
C GLN A 84 -35.69 -1.79 -23.69
N GLU A 85 -36.66 -2.70 -23.81
CA GLU A 85 -36.42 -4.11 -24.13
C GLU A 85 -35.73 -4.29 -25.50
N ASP A 86 -36.09 -3.45 -26.47
CA ASP A 86 -35.46 -3.39 -27.79
C ASP A 86 -34.91 -1.98 -28.08
N PRO A 87 -33.67 -1.69 -27.64
CA PRO A 87 -33.02 -0.41 -27.90
C PRO A 87 -32.86 -0.11 -29.39
N VAL A 88 -32.68 -1.14 -30.22
CA VAL A 88 -32.43 -0.98 -31.66
C VAL A 88 -33.70 -0.52 -32.37
N ALA A 89 -34.85 -1.13 -32.06
CA ALA A 89 -36.13 -0.67 -32.59
C ALA A 89 -36.43 0.78 -32.20
N GLU A 90 -36.13 1.17 -30.96
CA GLU A 90 -36.34 2.54 -30.47
C GLU A 90 -35.39 3.55 -31.12
N ALA A 91 -34.14 3.17 -31.36
CA ALA A 91 -33.19 3.96 -32.14
C ALA A 91 -33.65 4.15 -33.59
N ASN A 92 -34.16 3.10 -34.24
CA ASN A 92 -34.73 3.19 -35.58
C ASN A 92 -35.92 4.16 -35.62
N LYS A 93 -36.83 4.09 -34.63
CA LYS A 93 -37.92 5.06 -34.49
C LYS A 93 -37.42 6.48 -34.26
N ALA A 94 -36.30 6.68 -33.54
CA ALA A 94 -35.68 8.00 -33.40
C ALA A 94 -35.14 8.53 -34.73
N LEU A 95 -34.51 7.67 -35.54
CA LEU A 95 -34.00 8.03 -36.87
C LEU A 95 -35.12 8.38 -37.86
N LEU A 96 -36.31 7.80 -37.71
CA LEU A 96 -37.50 8.20 -38.47
C LEU A 96 -37.98 9.61 -38.12
N ILE A 97 -37.77 10.06 -36.88
CA ILE A 97 -38.08 11.44 -36.46
C ILE A 97 -37.03 12.41 -37.02
N SER A 98 -35.75 12.05 -36.94
CA SER A 98 -34.66 12.80 -37.53
C SER A 98 -33.45 11.90 -37.75
N SER A 99 -32.95 11.86 -38.98
CA SER A 99 -31.70 11.17 -39.34
C SER A 99 -30.45 11.86 -38.78
N SER A 100 -30.60 13.07 -38.22
CA SER A 100 -29.53 13.88 -37.62
C SER A 100 -29.38 13.63 -36.10
N SER A 101 -29.70 12.42 -35.61
CA SER A 101 -29.54 12.04 -34.21
C SER A 101 -28.29 11.17 -34.02
N PRO A 102 -27.15 11.71 -33.56
CA PRO A 102 -25.98 10.91 -33.22
C PRO A 102 -26.27 9.83 -32.19
N GLU A 103 -27.13 10.11 -31.20
CA GLU A 103 -27.40 9.15 -30.13
C GLU A 103 -28.09 7.89 -30.66
N ALA A 104 -28.95 8.00 -31.67
CA ALA A 104 -29.58 6.84 -32.27
C ALA A 104 -28.54 5.92 -32.94
N TYR A 105 -27.53 6.49 -33.59
CA TYR A 105 -26.43 5.72 -34.14
C TYR A 105 -25.53 5.13 -33.05
N ASN A 106 -25.30 5.82 -31.93
CA ASN A 106 -24.59 5.24 -30.77
C ASN A 106 -25.30 4.00 -30.21
N VAL A 107 -26.63 4.05 -30.10
CA VAL A 107 -27.45 2.89 -29.69
C VAL A 107 -27.29 1.75 -30.69
N LYS A 108 -27.38 2.02 -32.00
CA LYS A 108 -27.16 0.98 -33.03
C LYS A 108 -25.74 0.40 -32.95
N ALA A 109 -24.72 1.23 -32.77
CA ALA A 109 -23.35 0.76 -32.57
C ALA A 109 -23.26 -0.22 -31.40
N GLN A 110 -23.89 0.12 -30.27
CA GLN A 110 -23.79 -0.66 -29.04
C GLN A 110 -24.63 -1.94 -29.06
N PHE A 111 -25.84 -1.92 -29.62
CA PHE A 111 -26.81 -3.01 -29.49
C PHE A 111 -27.10 -3.80 -30.78
N GLU A 112 -26.82 -3.23 -31.96
CA GLU A 112 -27.10 -3.86 -33.25
C GLU A 112 -25.85 -4.44 -33.93
N ALA A 113 -24.70 -3.78 -33.78
CA ALA A 113 -23.45 -4.24 -34.36
C ALA A 113 -23.10 -5.65 -33.87
N LYS A 114 -22.54 -6.47 -34.76
CA LYS A 114 -22.03 -7.82 -34.49
C LYS A 114 -20.51 -7.91 -34.64
N THR A 115 -19.89 -6.86 -35.17
CA THR A 115 -18.45 -6.76 -35.39
C THR A 115 -17.95 -5.35 -35.04
N TYR A 116 -16.65 -5.21 -34.80
CA TYR A 116 -16.04 -3.90 -34.57
C TYR A 116 -16.15 -2.98 -35.78
N ASP A 117 -16.06 -3.51 -37.01
CA ASP A 117 -16.25 -2.72 -38.23
C ASP A 117 -17.66 -2.16 -38.36
N GLU A 118 -18.68 -2.94 -38.02
CA GLU A 118 -20.07 -2.45 -37.98
C GLU A 118 -20.27 -1.39 -36.91
N ALA A 119 -19.75 -1.60 -35.70
CA ALA A 119 -19.82 -0.62 -34.63
C ALA A 119 -19.13 0.70 -35.02
N LEU A 120 -17.93 0.61 -35.60
CA LEU A 120 -17.19 1.78 -36.07
C LEU A 120 -17.92 2.54 -37.19
N LYS A 121 -18.60 1.84 -38.11
CA LYS A 121 -19.45 2.48 -39.12
C LYS A 121 -20.58 3.30 -38.49
N PHE A 122 -21.26 2.76 -37.48
CA PHE A 122 -22.28 3.49 -36.75
C PHE A 122 -21.72 4.70 -36.00
N TYR A 123 -20.60 4.55 -35.28
CA TYR A 123 -19.96 5.68 -34.60
C TYR A 123 -19.45 6.75 -35.57
N ASN A 124 -18.92 6.36 -36.73
CA ASN A 124 -18.56 7.30 -37.80
C ASN A 124 -19.78 8.08 -38.29
N LYS A 125 -20.92 7.39 -38.49
CA LYS A 125 -22.16 8.06 -38.88
C LYS A 125 -22.68 9.01 -37.80
N ALA A 126 -22.57 8.62 -36.53
CA ALA A 126 -22.92 9.47 -35.39
C ALA A 126 -22.11 10.78 -35.39
N VAL A 127 -20.79 10.69 -35.59
CA VAL A 127 -19.89 11.85 -35.70
C VAL A 127 -20.20 12.70 -36.94
N GLU A 128 -20.49 12.07 -38.08
CA GLU A 128 -20.84 12.76 -39.34
C GLU A 128 -22.08 13.64 -39.18
N VAL A 129 -23.11 13.16 -38.49
CA VAL A 129 -24.38 13.91 -38.33
C VAL A 129 -24.39 14.86 -37.14
N ALA A 130 -23.42 14.76 -36.22
CA ALA A 130 -23.36 15.56 -35.00
C ALA A 130 -23.39 17.09 -35.20
N PRO A 131 -22.78 17.68 -36.25
CA PRO A 131 -22.89 19.11 -36.51
C PRO A 131 -24.32 19.62 -36.70
N ASN A 132 -25.28 18.74 -37.00
CA ASN A 132 -26.69 19.08 -37.18
C ASN A 132 -27.48 19.10 -35.87
N VAL A 133 -26.87 18.74 -34.72
CA VAL A 133 -27.58 18.64 -33.43
C VAL A 133 -28.02 20.01 -32.91
N CYS A 134 -27.13 21.00 -32.97
CA CYS A 134 -27.39 22.37 -32.52
C CYS A 134 -26.88 23.41 -33.52
N LYS A 135 -27.39 24.63 -33.40
CA LYS A 135 -26.86 25.77 -34.15
C LYS A 135 -25.55 26.21 -33.49
N GLY A 136 -24.52 26.51 -34.28
CA GLY A 136 -23.23 26.93 -33.73
C GLY A 136 -22.43 25.78 -33.10
N PHE A 137 -22.65 24.53 -33.52
CA PHE A 137 -21.97 23.34 -32.99
C PHE A 137 -20.46 23.51 -32.81
N HIS A 138 -19.75 23.99 -33.84
CA HIS A 138 -18.30 24.22 -33.76
C HIS A 138 -17.90 25.33 -32.78
N GLU A 139 -18.72 26.38 -32.65
CA GLU A 139 -18.51 27.43 -31.64
C GLU A 139 -18.66 26.84 -30.24
N GLU A 140 -19.69 26.02 -30.01
CA GLU A 140 -19.88 25.36 -28.73
C GLU A 140 -18.76 24.39 -28.37
N LEU A 141 -18.28 23.59 -29.34
CA LEU A 141 -17.13 22.70 -29.14
C LEU A 141 -15.85 23.48 -28.82
N SER A 142 -15.66 24.67 -29.39
CA SER A 142 -14.50 25.52 -29.10
C SER A 142 -14.42 25.98 -27.64
N ARG A 143 -15.54 25.90 -26.90
CA ARG A 143 -15.59 26.20 -25.46
C ARG A 143 -15.05 25.07 -24.58
N ARG A 144 -14.68 23.92 -25.16
CA ARG A 144 -13.96 22.81 -24.51
C ARG A 144 -14.65 22.32 -23.22
N ARG A 145 -15.96 22.14 -23.27
CA ARG A 145 -16.80 21.69 -22.15
C ARG A 145 -17.89 20.72 -22.62
N CYS A 146 -17.55 19.90 -23.61
CA CYS A 146 -18.49 19.08 -24.37
C CYS A 146 -19.35 18.15 -23.49
N TRP A 147 -18.78 17.54 -22.47
CA TRP A 147 -19.47 16.62 -21.56
C TRP A 147 -20.48 17.33 -20.66
N SER A 148 -20.12 18.51 -20.14
CA SER A 148 -21.02 19.33 -19.32
C SER A 148 -22.28 19.79 -20.07
N GLN A 149 -22.21 19.86 -21.41
CA GLN A 149 -23.31 20.28 -22.26
C GLN A 149 -24.10 19.06 -22.74
N ASN A 150 -25.27 18.83 -22.12
CA ASN A 150 -26.07 17.64 -22.37
C ASN A 150 -26.40 17.38 -23.85
N HIS A 151 -26.64 18.40 -24.67
CA HIS A 151 -26.92 18.24 -26.12
C HIS A 151 -25.70 17.84 -26.94
N LEU A 152 -24.48 17.99 -26.41
CA LEU A 152 -23.23 17.58 -27.06
C LEU A 152 -22.73 16.21 -26.59
N ARG A 153 -23.34 15.62 -25.55
CA ARG A 153 -22.91 14.32 -25.01
C ARG A 153 -23.02 13.18 -26.02
N SER A 154 -24.01 13.21 -26.92
CA SER A 154 -24.16 12.19 -27.96
C SER A 154 -23.00 12.20 -28.94
N TYR A 155 -22.45 13.38 -29.26
CA TYR A 155 -21.21 13.50 -30.02
C TYR A 155 -19.99 13.01 -29.22
N PHE A 156 -19.86 13.40 -27.95
CA PHE A 156 -18.76 12.93 -27.10
C PHE A 156 -18.72 11.40 -27.01
N ARG A 157 -19.88 10.77 -26.77
CA ARG A 157 -20.05 9.31 -26.77
C ARG A 157 -19.67 8.68 -28.10
N ALA A 158 -20.01 9.31 -29.22
CA ALA A 158 -19.65 8.81 -30.54
C ALA A 158 -18.13 8.79 -30.75
N VAL A 159 -17.43 9.88 -30.40
CA VAL A 159 -15.96 9.97 -30.48
C VAL A 159 -15.29 8.97 -29.53
N HIS A 160 -15.84 8.79 -28.33
CA HIS A 160 -15.37 7.79 -27.37
C HIS A 160 -15.57 6.37 -27.89
N GLY A 161 -16.73 6.07 -28.49
CA GLY A 161 -17.01 4.81 -29.16
C GLY A 161 -16.04 4.52 -30.31
N GLN A 162 -15.69 5.54 -31.12
CA GLN A 162 -14.62 5.41 -32.14
C GLN A 162 -13.29 5.03 -31.49
N ALA A 163 -12.86 5.76 -30.45
CA ALA A 163 -11.58 5.52 -29.78
C ALA A 163 -11.49 4.09 -29.21
N ASN A 164 -12.50 3.65 -28.47
CA ASN A 164 -12.57 2.32 -27.88
C ASN A 164 -12.61 1.22 -28.96
N THR A 165 -13.41 1.40 -30.02
CA THR A 165 -13.53 0.41 -31.09
C THR A 165 -12.20 0.27 -31.84
N LEU A 166 -11.55 1.37 -32.19
CA LEU A 166 -10.23 1.37 -32.83
C LEU A 166 -9.16 0.71 -31.94
N ARG A 167 -9.17 0.98 -30.63
CA ARG A 167 -8.28 0.32 -29.66
C ARG A 167 -8.47 -1.19 -29.67
N LYS A 168 -9.72 -1.65 -29.59
CA LYS A 168 -10.09 -3.08 -29.61
C LYS A 168 -9.76 -3.76 -30.94
N MET A 169 -9.68 -3.01 -32.03
CA MET A 169 -9.21 -3.48 -33.34
C MET A 169 -7.68 -3.47 -33.49
N GLY A 170 -6.92 -3.05 -32.47
CA GLY A 170 -5.46 -2.91 -32.54
C GLY A 170 -4.97 -1.70 -33.37
N LYS A 171 -5.87 -0.79 -33.76
CA LYS A 171 -5.55 0.44 -34.50
C LYS A 171 -5.13 1.56 -33.55
N TYR A 172 -4.03 1.33 -32.83
CA TYR A 172 -3.63 2.16 -31.69
C TYR A 172 -3.32 3.61 -32.05
N GLU A 173 -2.70 3.90 -33.20
CA GLU A 173 -2.44 5.28 -33.62
C GLU A 173 -3.72 6.08 -33.89
N GLU A 174 -4.69 5.46 -34.58
CA GLU A 174 -5.99 6.08 -34.85
C GLU A 174 -6.79 6.26 -33.57
N SER A 175 -6.76 5.25 -32.69
CA SER A 175 -7.39 5.30 -31.37
C SER A 175 -6.82 6.42 -30.52
N LEU A 176 -5.49 6.57 -30.44
CA LEU A 176 -4.82 7.63 -29.69
C LEU A 176 -5.26 9.02 -30.17
N LYS A 177 -5.31 9.24 -31.49
CA LYS A 177 -5.81 10.50 -32.06
C LYS A 177 -7.24 10.81 -31.59
N LYS A 178 -8.11 9.80 -31.49
CA LYS A 178 -9.48 9.98 -31.00
C LYS A 178 -9.54 10.26 -29.50
N TYR A 179 -8.75 9.57 -28.67
CA TYR A 179 -8.69 9.89 -27.24
C TYR A 179 -8.14 11.29 -26.98
N LEU A 180 -7.09 11.71 -27.69
CA LEU A 180 -6.57 13.08 -27.58
C LEU A 180 -7.59 14.11 -28.08
N ALA A 181 -8.42 13.76 -29.06
CA ALA A 181 -9.56 14.60 -29.44
C ALA A 181 -10.58 14.74 -28.29
N LEU A 182 -10.89 13.68 -27.54
CA LEU A 182 -11.75 13.79 -26.35
C LEU A 182 -11.16 14.74 -25.31
N GLU A 183 -9.85 14.71 -25.09
CA GLU A 183 -9.16 15.65 -24.18
C GLU A 183 -9.26 17.11 -24.66
N MET A 184 -9.23 17.34 -25.97
CA MET A 184 -9.44 18.68 -26.53
C MET A 184 -10.87 19.16 -26.35
N LEU A 185 -11.85 18.26 -26.55
CA LEU A 185 -13.28 18.53 -26.39
C LEU A 185 -13.66 18.79 -24.93
N ASP A 186 -12.97 18.13 -24.00
CA ASP A 186 -13.20 18.27 -22.57
C ASP A 186 -11.92 17.98 -21.74
N PRO A 187 -11.11 19.03 -21.47
CA PRO A 187 -9.85 18.88 -20.74
C PRO A 187 -10.06 18.65 -19.25
N GLU A 188 -11.15 19.20 -18.71
CA GLU A 188 -11.46 19.16 -17.28
C GLU A 188 -11.97 17.78 -16.86
N PHE A 189 -11.77 17.49 -15.58
CA PHE A 189 -12.24 16.28 -14.94
C PHE A 189 -13.57 16.54 -14.24
N TYR A 190 -14.46 15.55 -14.23
CA TYR A 190 -15.76 15.63 -13.55
C TYR A 190 -15.83 14.54 -12.49
N SER A 191 -15.48 14.87 -11.26
CA SER A 191 -15.48 13.94 -10.13
C SER A 191 -16.84 13.27 -9.88
N TRP A 192 -17.94 13.94 -10.26
CA TRP A 192 -19.31 13.44 -10.19
C TRP A 192 -19.72 12.54 -11.38
N SER A 193 -18.83 12.28 -12.35
CA SER A 193 -19.15 11.51 -13.56
C SER A 193 -18.10 10.43 -13.86
N SER A 194 -18.55 9.18 -13.83
CA SER A 194 -17.77 8.00 -14.25
C SER A 194 -17.40 8.01 -15.74
N PHE A 195 -17.98 8.90 -16.55
CA PHE A 195 -17.68 9.01 -17.98
C PHE A 195 -16.28 9.60 -18.28
N ALA A 196 -15.60 10.22 -17.31
CA ALA A 196 -14.22 10.71 -17.48
C ALA A 196 -13.15 9.60 -17.47
N ASN A 197 -13.55 8.35 -17.20
CA ASN A 197 -12.66 7.21 -17.00
C ASN A 197 -11.96 6.69 -18.25
N TRP A 198 -12.36 7.08 -19.46
CA TRP A 198 -11.68 6.66 -20.69
C TRP A 198 -10.17 6.98 -20.71
N ARG A 199 -9.74 7.95 -19.89
CA ARG A 199 -8.36 8.40 -19.75
C ARG A 199 -7.37 7.28 -19.39
N PHE A 200 -7.74 6.25 -18.64
CA PHE A 200 -6.80 5.15 -18.35
C PHE A 200 -6.50 4.28 -19.58
N HIS A 201 -7.41 4.20 -20.56
CA HIS A 201 -7.13 3.53 -21.84
C HIS A 201 -6.05 4.24 -22.66
N VAL A 202 -5.86 5.54 -22.45
CA VAL A 202 -4.80 6.29 -23.13
C VAL A 202 -3.42 5.78 -22.73
N LEU A 203 -3.24 5.41 -21.46
CA LEU A 203 -1.98 4.84 -20.97
C LEU A 203 -1.66 3.51 -21.64
N GLU A 204 -2.65 2.63 -21.73
CA GLU A 204 -2.55 1.35 -22.43
C GLU A 204 -2.15 1.56 -23.90
N VAL A 205 -2.82 2.47 -24.61
CA VAL A 205 -2.55 2.77 -26.02
C VAL A 205 -1.13 3.29 -26.22
N TYR A 206 -0.66 4.22 -25.38
CA TYR A 206 0.72 4.68 -25.41
C TYR A 206 1.73 3.53 -25.21
N MET A 207 1.51 2.68 -24.19
CA MET A 207 2.38 1.54 -23.93
C MET A 207 2.37 0.49 -25.04
N LYS A 208 1.23 0.26 -25.70
CA LYS A 208 1.11 -0.62 -26.89
C LYS A 208 1.81 -0.04 -28.12
N LEU A 209 1.92 1.29 -28.23
CA LEU A 209 2.74 1.97 -29.24
C LEU A 209 4.23 2.04 -28.86
N GLY A 210 4.62 1.53 -27.69
CA GLY A 210 6.00 1.58 -27.20
C GLY A 210 6.42 2.94 -26.61
N ASP A 211 5.47 3.84 -26.35
CA ASP A 211 5.73 5.19 -25.81
C ASP A 211 5.39 5.28 -24.31
N ASP A 212 6.20 4.62 -23.49
CA ASP A 212 6.05 4.64 -22.02
C ASP A 212 6.22 6.06 -21.44
N LYS A 213 7.05 6.90 -22.08
CA LYS A 213 7.23 8.30 -21.66
C LYS A 213 5.96 9.13 -21.90
N GLY A 214 5.31 8.94 -23.06
CA GLY A 214 4.01 9.53 -23.37
C GLY A 214 2.93 9.10 -22.39
N ALA A 215 2.88 7.80 -22.05
CA ALA A 215 1.99 7.28 -21.01
C ALA A 215 2.23 7.99 -19.67
N LEU A 216 3.48 8.10 -19.23
CA LEU A 216 3.81 8.75 -17.95
C LEU A 216 3.44 10.23 -17.95
N ASN A 217 3.79 10.95 -19.01
CA ASN A 217 3.45 12.37 -19.15
C ASN A 217 1.93 12.58 -19.13
N PHE A 218 1.16 11.69 -19.77
CA PHE A 218 -0.29 11.74 -19.72
C PHE A 218 -0.82 11.47 -18.31
N ALA A 219 -0.33 10.42 -17.63
CA ALA A 219 -0.75 10.08 -16.28
C ALA A 219 -0.49 11.20 -15.26
N MET A 220 0.61 11.93 -15.42
CA MET A 220 1.05 12.99 -14.50
C MET A 220 0.43 14.36 -14.77
N LYS A 221 -0.44 14.50 -15.79
CA LYS A 221 -1.17 15.76 -16.02
C LYS A 221 -2.01 16.11 -14.79
N LYS A 222 -2.02 17.39 -14.41
CA LYS A 222 -2.84 17.89 -13.29
C LYS A 222 -4.33 17.52 -13.46
N SER A 223 -4.84 17.58 -14.68
CA SER A 223 -6.22 17.22 -15.05
C SER A 223 -6.56 15.74 -14.87
N ASN A 224 -5.58 14.87 -14.64
CA ASN A 224 -5.77 13.43 -14.46
C ASN A 224 -5.55 12.98 -13.01
N LEU A 225 -5.13 13.89 -12.10
CA LEU A 225 -4.85 13.54 -10.71
C LEU A 225 -6.10 13.03 -9.97
N GLU A 226 -7.26 13.64 -10.21
CA GLU A 226 -8.53 13.22 -9.62
C GLU A 226 -8.96 11.80 -10.07
N ALA A 227 -8.40 11.28 -11.17
CA ALA A 227 -8.71 9.93 -11.64
C ALA A 227 -8.19 8.83 -10.70
N PHE A 228 -7.20 9.14 -9.86
CA PHE A 228 -6.70 8.23 -8.82
C PHE A 228 -7.64 8.14 -7.61
N GLU A 229 -8.63 9.03 -7.51
CA GLU A 229 -9.58 9.10 -6.40
C GLU A 229 -10.95 8.52 -6.78
N LEU A 230 -11.21 8.34 -8.08
CA LEU A 230 -12.49 7.82 -8.54
C LEU A 230 -12.68 6.34 -8.23
N ALA A 231 -13.79 6.04 -7.54
CA ALA A 231 -14.14 4.68 -7.21
C ALA A 231 -14.35 3.77 -8.44
N SER A 232 -14.55 4.32 -9.64
CA SER A 232 -14.74 3.51 -10.87
C SER A 232 -13.45 3.11 -11.56
N SER A 233 -12.35 3.83 -11.35
CA SER A 233 -11.16 3.66 -12.18
C SER A 233 -9.85 3.68 -11.42
N CYS A 234 -9.84 4.06 -10.14
CA CYS A 234 -8.60 4.13 -9.35
C CYS A 234 -7.82 2.80 -9.38
N GLY A 235 -8.50 1.65 -9.30
CA GLY A 235 -7.88 0.33 -9.44
C GLY A 235 -7.14 0.16 -10.78
N ALA A 236 -7.80 0.46 -11.90
CA ALA A 236 -7.19 0.40 -13.23
C ALA A 236 -5.99 1.36 -13.35
N TRP A 237 -6.09 2.56 -12.80
CA TRP A 237 -4.98 3.52 -12.75
C TRP A 237 -3.79 3.01 -11.94
N PHE A 238 -4.02 2.45 -10.74
CA PHE A 238 -2.95 1.91 -9.91
C PHE A 238 -2.24 0.74 -10.59
N TRP A 239 -2.99 -0.22 -11.16
CA TRP A 239 -2.40 -1.34 -11.89
C TRP A 239 -1.63 -0.89 -13.14
N THR A 240 -2.19 0.04 -13.92
CA THR A 240 -1.49 0.58 -15.10
C THR A 240 -0.22 1.33 -14.73
N LYS A 241 -0.28 2.17 -13.70
CA LYS A 241 0.87 2.93 -13.20
C LYS A 241 1.92 1.99 -12.59
N ALA A 242 1.53 0.89 -11.96
CA ALA A 242 2.47 -0.11 -11.44
C ALA A 242 3.26 -0.77 -12.57
N LEU A 243 2.58 -1.15 -13.66
CA LEU A 243 3.24 -1.66 -14.86
C LEU A 243 4.18 -0.61 -15.48
N LEU A 244 3.72 0.64 -15.54
CA LEU A 244 4.51 1.73 -16.10
C LEU A 244 5.74 2.05 -15.24
N ASP A 245 5.61 2.05 -13.91
CA ASP A 245 6.75 2.20 -12.98
C ASP A 245 7.76 1.06 -13.21
N TYR A 246 7.32 -0.18 -13.42
CA TYR A 246 8.19 -1.30 -13.75
C TYR A 246 8.92 -1.10 -15.10
N ARG A 247 8.18 -0.75 -16.16
CA ARG A 247 8.71 -0.59 -17.52
C ARG A 247 9.64 0.62 -17.65
N TYR A 248 9.19 1.78 -17.19
CA TYR A 248 9.86 3.08 -17.39
C TYR A 248 10.95 3.36 -16.36
N LYS A 249 10.71 3.07 -15.06
CA LYS A 249 11.69 3.35 -14.01
C LYS A 249 12.66 2.18 -13.77
N HIS A 250 12.43 1.04 -14.43
CA HIS A 250 13.19 -0.19 -14.24
C HIS A 250 13.24 -0.66 -12.77
N HIS A 251 12.20 -0.37 -11.98
CA HIS A 251 12.13 -0.78 -10.58
C HIS A 251 11.84 -2.27 -10.48
N LYS A 252 12.87 -3.06 -10.15
CA LYS A 252 12.78 -4.53 -10.10
C LYS A 252 12.80 -5.12 -8.69
N GLY A 253 13.05 -4.30 -7.67
CA GLY A 253 13.07 -4.71 -6.26
C GLY A 253 11.69 -4.64 -5.61
N TYR A 254 11.66 -4.92 -4.30
CA TYR A 254 10.50 -4.57 -3.48
C TYR A 254 10.20 -3.08 -3.63
N ALA A 255 8.93 -2.70 -3.67
CA ALA A 255 8.52 -1.31 -3.74
C ALA A 255 8.81 -0.59 -2.41
N GLU A 256 10.09 -0.26 -2.19
CA GLU A 256 10.62 0.40 -0.98
C GLU A 256 10.32 1.90 -0.93
N ASP A 257 10.04 2.55 -2.06
CA ASP A 257 9.84 3.99 -2.12
C ASP A 257 8.46 4.38 -1.58
N PHE A 258 8.48 4.72 -0.30
CA PHE A 258 7.36 5.26 0.41
C PHE A 258 7.12 6.73 -0.05
N TYR A 259 6.13 7.01 -0.92
CA TYR A 259 5.87 8.36 -1.45
C TYR A 259 5.06 9.28 -0.51
N ASP A 260 5.50 10.55 -0.51
CA ASP A 260 4.90 11.75 0.09
C ASP A 260 3.36 11.76 0.14
N LYS A 261 2.85 12.22 1.28
CA LYS A 261 1.44 12.53 1.54
C LYS A 261 0.82 13.32 0.38
N MET A 262 0.09 12.64 -0.52
CA MET A 262 -1.17 13.21 -1.00
C MET A 262 -2.21 12.88 0.08
N VAL A 263 -2.60 13.91 0.81
CA VAL A 263 -3.75 13.85 1.72
C VAL A 263 -4.98 13.58 0.84
N LEU A 264 -5.52 12.37 0.94
CA LEU A 264 -6.80 12.01 0.35
C LEU A 264 -7.87 12.33 1.41
N ASP A 265 -8.58 13.44 1.25
CA ASP A 265 -9.54 13.93 2.26
C ASP A 265 -10.94 13.26 2.19
N HIS A 266 -11.19 12.33 1.25
CA HIS A 266 -12.56 11.89 0.94
C HIS A 266 -12.78 10.37 0.71
N ASP A 267 -12.21 9.50 1.54
CA ASP A 267 -12.75 8.13 1.75
C ASP A 267 -12.31 7.53 3.11
N PRO A 268 -13.14 7.63 4.17
CA PRO A 268 -12.83 7.10 5.50
C PRO A 268 -12.61 5.58 5.54
N SER A 269 -13.17 4.83 4.59
CA SER A 269 -13.14 3.37 4.58
C SER A 269 -11.81 2.80 4.07
N SER A 270 -11.10 3.53 3.19
CA SER A 270 -9.75 3.19 2.74
C SER A 270 -8.66 3.71 3.70
N MET A 271 -8.92 4.82 4.41
CA MET A 271 -7.97 5.43 5.34
C MET A 271 -7.66 4.59 6.59
N ASN A 272 -8.61 3.78 7.08
CA ASN A 272 -8.44 3.12 8.38
C ASN A 272 -7.77 1.74 8.35
N VAL A 273 -7.72 1.06 7.21
CA VAL A 273 -7.17 -0.31 7.14
C VAL A 273 -5.76 -0.35 6.52
N PHE A 274 -5.41 0.62 5.66
CA PHE A 274 -4.26 0.50 4.77
C PHE A 274 -3.34 1.74 4.72
N SER A 275 -3.40 2.62 5.72
CA SER A 275 -2.67 3.90 5.80
C SER A 275 -1.14 3.80 5.95
N SER A 276 -0.58 2.58 6.02
CA SER A 276 0.81 2.35 6.41
C SER A 276 1.80 2.01 5.28
N PHE A 277 1.37 1.84 4.02
CA PHE A 277 2.26 1.31 2.97
C PHE A 277 2.24 2.08 1.66
N GLU A 278 3.41 2.24 1.05
CA GLU A 278 3.64 3.18 -0.02
C GLU A 278 4.52 2.51 -1.11
N GLY A 279 3.95 2.41 -2.32
CA GLY A 279 4.50 1.72 -3.50
C GLY A 279 3.36 1.43 -4.49
N THR A 280 3.47 1.83 -5.76
CA THR A 280 2.33 1.79 -6.70
C THR A 280 1.75 0.38 -6.86
N ILE A 281 2.59 -0.65 -6.90
CA ILE A 281 2.15 -2.05 -6.98
C ILE A 281 1.45 -2.52 -5.70
N LEU A 282 1.89 -2.06 -4.53
CA LEU A 282 1.23 -2.38 -3.25
C LEU A 282 -0.16 -1.74 -3.20
N ARG A 283 -0.28 -0.47 -3.63
CA ARG A 283 -1.59 0.20 -3.77
C ARG A 283 -2.48 -0.50 -4.78
N ALA A 284 -1.94 -0.94 -5.92
CA ALA A 284 -2.68 -1.69 -6.92
C ALA A 284 -3.21 -3.02 -6.36
N PHE A 285 -2.36 -3.75 -5.64
CA PHE A 285 -2.74 -4.99 -4.97
C PHE A 285 -3.80 -4.77 -3.88
N GLN A 286 -3.65 -3.75 -3.04
CA GLN A 286 -4.67 -3.35 -2.06
C GLN A 286 -5.98 -2.96 -2.76
N ALA A 287 -5.88 -2.32 -3.92
CA ALA A 287 -7.05 -1.95 -4.69
C ALA A 287 -7.80 -3.20 -5.22
N ALA A 288 -7.07 -4.14 -5.82
CA ALA A 288 -7.71 -5.30 -6.41
C ALA A 288 -6.82 -6.53 -6.21
N PRO A 289 -6.92 -7.23 -5.06
CA PRO A 289 -6.07 -8.37 -4.76
C PRO A 289 -6.23 -9.50 -5.77
N GLU A 290 -7.49 -9.75 -6.17
CA GLU A 290 -7.88 -10.75 -7.18
C GLU A 290 -7.37 -10.42 -8.59
N MET A 291 -6.93 -9.18 -8.86
CA MET A 291 -6.43 -8.81 -10.18
C MET A 291 -5.23 -9.66 -10.59
N LEU A 292 -4.34 -9.99 -9.64
CA LEU A 292 -3.16 -10.79 -9.94
C LEU A 292 -3.52 -12.17 -10.46
N SER A 293 -4.52 -12.84 -9.90
CA SER A 293 -4.91 -14.19 -10.32
C SER A 293 -5.41 -14.19 -11.77
N PHE A 294 -6.11 -13.13 -12.21
CA PHE A 294 -6.49 -12.94 -13.61
C PHE A 294 -5.30 -12.59 -14.53
N LEU A 295 -4.41 -11.70 -14.07
CA LEU A 295 -3.24 -11.29 -14.85
C LEU A 295 -2.26 -12.45 -15.08
N THR A 296 -1.97 -13.23 -14.04
CA THR A 296 -1.14 -14.44 -14.11
C THR A 296 -1.82 -15.60 -14.85
N GLY A 297 -3.15 -15.57 -14.94
CA GLY A 297 -3.95 -16.62 -15.57
C GLY A 297 -4.24 -17.82 -14.66
N GLU A 298 -3.89 -17.75 -13.38
CA GLU A 298 -4.30 -18.71 -12.33
C GLU A 298 -5.84 -18.78 -12.26
N ARG A 299 -6.50 -17.63 -12.39
CA ARG A 299 -7.95 -17.50 -12.54
C ARG A 299 -8.27 -17.08 -13.96
N LYS A 300 -9.04 -17.90 -14.68
CA LYS A 300 -9.45 -17.56 -16.06
C LYS A 300 -10.63 -16.60 -16.01
N LEU A 301 -10.60 -15.57 -16.86
CA LEU A 301 -11.79 -14.74 -17.07
C LEU A 301 -12.91 -15.58 -17.71
N PRO A 302 -14.12 -15.60 -17.14
CA PRO A 302 -15.20 -16.42 -17.66
C PRO A 302 -15.76 -15.88 -18.97
N ASN A 303 -16.39 -16.74 -19.76
CA ASN A 303 -17.03 -16.39 -21.02
C ASN A 303 -18.48 -15.92 -20.79
N CYS A 304 -18.64 -14.70 -20.31
CA CYS A 304 -19.95 -14.06 -20.14
C CYS A 304 -19.98 -12.66 -20.78
N PRO A 305 -21.18 -12.15 -21.13
CA PRO A 305 -21.33 -10.80 -21.67
C PRO A 305 -20.73 -9.75 -20.73
N ILE A 306 -20.05 -8.74 -21.28
CA ILE A 306 -19.53 -7.64 -20.48
C ILE A 306 -20.69 -6.74 -20.05
N PRO A 307 -20.90 -6.50 -18.74
CA PRO A 307 -22.02 -5.70 -18.29
C PRO A 307 -21.82 -4.22 -18.63
N PHE A 308 -22.92 -3.53 -18.93
CA PHE A 308 -22.93 -2.08 -19.14
C PHE A 308 -22.71 -1.29 -17.84
N HIS A 309 -23.02 -1.91 -16.70
CA HIS A 309 -22.76 -1.37 -15.37
C HIS A 309 -21.66 -2.17 -14.68
N MET A 310 -20.84 -1.49 -13.91
CA MET A 310 -19.80 -2.12 -13.08
C MET A 310 -19.99 -1.74 -11.62
N GLY A 311 -19.48 -2.59 -10.74
CA GLY A 311 -19.25 -2.17 -9.36
C GLY A 311 -18.07 -1.20 -9.29
N ASN A 312 -17.69 -0.85 -8.07
CA ASN A 312 -16.49 -0.07 -7.82
C ASN A 312 -15.20 -0.82 -8.22
N TRP A 313 -14.05 -0.17 -7.99
CA TRP A 313 -12.72 -0.66 -8.28
C TRP A 313 -12.39 -2.04 -7.69
N LYS A 314 -13.09 -2.48 -6.62
CA LYS A 314 -12.93 -3.82 -6.00
C LYS A 314 -13.72 -4.90 -6.72
N SER A 315 -14.58 -4.56 -7.67
CA SER A 315 -15.52 -5.51 -8.28
C SER A 315 -14.85 -6.38 -9.36
N LEU A 316 -15.28 -7.64 -9.44
CA LEU A 316 -14.72 -8.60 -10.40
C LEU A 316 -14.93 -8.17 -11.86
N SER A 317 -16.04 -7.50 -12.18
CA SER A 317 -16.30 -6.98 -13.54
C SER A 317 -15.34 -5.84 -13.93
N ASN A 318 -14.96 -4.98 -12.97
CA ASN A 318 -13.95 -3.95 -13.21
C ASN A 318 -12.57 -4.58 -13.46
N MET A 319 -12.20 -5.57 -12.63
CA MET A 319 -10.95 -6.31 -12.80
C MET A 319 -10.87 -7.05 -14.14
N GLY A 320 -11.95 -7.73 -14.52
CA GLY A 320 -12.02 -8.40 -15.82
C GLY A 320 -11.87 -7.44 -16.99
N THR A 321 -12.40 -6.24 -16.85
CA THR A 321 -12.35 -5.20 -17.89
C THR A 321 -10.95 -4.60 -18.03
N TYR A 322 -10.26 -4.39 -16.91
CA TYR A 322 -8.85 -4.05 -16.92
C TYR A 322 -8.02 -5.13 -17.63
N CYS A 323 -8.25 -6.39 -17.28
CA CYS A 323 -7.53 -7.54 -17.83
C CYS A 323 -7.73 -7.70 -19.35
N LEU A 324 -8.94 -7.48 -19.87
CA LEU A 324 -9.20 -7.46 -21.32
C LEU A 324 -8.29 -6.48 -22.08
N SER A 325 -7.90 -5.40 -21.42
CA SER A 325 -7.14 -4.31 -22.02
C SER A 325 -5.64 -4.42 -21.76
N ASN A 326 -5.23 -4.86 -20.56
CA ASN A 326 -3.85 -4.74 -20.10
C ASN A 326 -3.16 -6.08 -19.79
N ALA A 327 -3.88 -7.21 -19.73
CA ALA A 327 -3.25 -8.48 -19.36
C ALA A 327 -2.14 -8.89 -20.34
N GLU A 328 -2.33 -8.62 -21.64
CA GLU A 328 -1.32 -8.87 -22.65
C GLU A 328 -0.06 -8.01 -22.40
N LEU A 329 -0.21 -6.70 -22.12
CA LEU A 329 0.93 -5.83 -21.79
C LEU A 329 1.73 -6.37 -20.59
N TRP A 330 1.07 -6.86 -19.55
CA TRP A 330 1.72 -7.47 -18.40
C TRP A 330 2.49 -8.74 -18.78
N ARG A 331 1.90 -9.62 -19.60
CA ARG A 331 2.51 -10.88 -20.03
C ARG A 331 3.67 -10.68 -21.02
N GLU A 332 3.56 -9.68 -21.88
CA GLU A 332 4.60 -9.30 -22.85
C GLU A 332 5.77 -8.56 -22.20
N THR A 333 5.58 -8.00 -21.00
CA THR A 333 6.65 -7.31 -20.25
C THR A 333 7.44 -8.31 -19.40
N PRO A 334 8.69 -8.65 -19.77
CA PRO A 334 9.45 -9.72 -19.10
C PRO A 334 9.65 -9.43 -17.61
N GLY A 335 9.29 -10.39 -16.76
CA GLY A 335 9.47 -10.31 -15.30
C GLY A 335 8.46 -9.41 -14.57
N ALA A 336 7.54 -8.72 -15.27
CA ALA A 336 6.59 -7.81 -14.63
C ALA A 336 5.60 -8.54 -13.71
N LEU A 337 5.03 -9.65 -14.19
CA LEU A 337 4.11 -10.47 -13.39
C LEU A 337 4.81 -11.12 -12.20
N GLU A 338 6.02 -11.65 -12.39
CA GLU A 338 6.81 -12.22 -11.28
C GLU A 338 7.11 -11.15 -10.22
N TRP A 339 7.56 -9.97 -10.64
CA TRP A 339 7.80 -8.83 -9.76
C TRP A 339 6.53 -8.41 -9.00
N ALA A 340 5.39 -8.31 -9.69
CA ALA A 340 4.12 -7.95 -9.08
C ALA A 340 3.68 -8.99 -8.05
N SER A 341 3.78 -10.28 -8.38
CA SER A 341 3.47 -11.37 -7.48
C SER A 341 4.41 -11.41 -6.26
N TYR A 342 5.71 -11.20 -6.44
CA TYR A 342 6.66 -11.18 -5.31
C TYR A 342 6.38 -10.01 -4.38
N ASN A 343 6.05 -8.83 -4.90
CA ASN A 343 5.66 -7.68 -4.07
C ASN A 343 4.40 -8.00 -3.26
N ALA A 344 3.35 -8.52 -3.90
CA ALA A 344 2.10 -8.87 -3.23
C ALA A 344 2.30 -9.95 -2.15
N ARG A 345 3.08 -11.00 -2.44
CA ARG A 345 3.37 -12.07 -1.47
C ARG A 345 4.21 -11.56 -0.30
N THR A 346 5.25 -10.76 -0.56
CA THR A 346 6.04 -10.10 0.49
C THR A 346 5.16 -9.26 1.40
N PHE A 347 4.19 -8.57 0.81
CA PHE A 347 3.24 -7.74 1.53
C PHE A 347 2.28 -8.58 2.39
N MET A 348 1.74 -9.67 1.84
CA MET A 348 0.92 -10.61 2.61
C MET A 348 1.70 -11.23 3.77
N CYS A 349 2.96 -11.62 3.55
CA CYS A 349 3.84 -12.10 4.62
C CYS A 349 3.97 -11.06 5.75
N SER A 350 4.09 -9.77 5.40
CA SER A 350 4.21 -8.68 6.38
C SER A 350 3.03 -8.59 7.33
N PHE A 351 1.80 -8.81 6.84
CA PHE A 351 0.60 -8.83 7.66
C PHE A 351 0.54 -10.03 8.60
N ILE A 352 0.98 -11.20 8.11
CA ILE A 352 1.03 -12.42 8.91
C ILE A 352 2.01 -12.25 10.08
N VAL A 353 3.24 -11.78 9.80
CA VAL A 353 4.27 -11.63 10.85
C VAL A 353 4.06 -10.42 11.73
N GLY A 354 3.39 -9.38 11.21
CA GLY A 354 3.00 -8.18 11.97
C GLY A 354 1.72 -8.36 12.80
N GLN A 355 1.10 -9.55 12.77
CA GLN A 355 -0.18 -9.85 13.43
C GLN A 355 -1.32 -8.88 13.09
N ASP A 356 -1.34 -8.35 11.87
CA ASP A 356 -2.43 -7.49 11.40
C ASP A 356 -3.65 -8.33 11.02
N LYS A 357 -4.47 -8.60 12.04
CA LYS A 357 -5.69 -9.42 11.91
C LYS A 357 -6.71 -8.80 10.95
N GLN A 358 -6.77 -7.48 10.87
CA GLN A 358 -7.74 -6.80 10.03
C GLN A 358 -7.37 -6.98 8.55
N SER A 359 -6.12 -6.70 8.20
CA SER A 359 -5.62 -6.88 6.83
C SER A 359 -5.65 -8.36 6.43
N CYS A 360 -5.28 -9.27 7.33
CA CYS A 360 -5.40 -10.72 7.09
C CYS A 360 -6.85 -11.11 6.78
N ARG A 361 -7.82 -10.64 7.56
CA ARG A 361 -9.24 -10.92 7.33
C ARG A 361 -9.73 -10.40 5.97
N VAL A 362 -9.35 -9.18 5.59
CA VAL A 362 -9.75 -8.59 4.31
C VAL A 362 -9.17 -9.36 3.13
N LEU A 363 -7.95 -9.88 3.26
CA LEU A 363 -7.27 -10.65 2.22
C LEU A 363 -7.55 -12.16 2.27
N GLY A 364 -8.39 -12.63 3.19
CA GLY A 364 -8.68 -14.06 3.36
C GLY A 364 -7.51 -14.89 3.91
N LEU A 365 -6.49 -14.24 4.47
CA LEU A 365 -5.34 -14.91 5.08
C LEU A 365 -5.71 -15.44 6.47
N LYS A 366 -5.36 -16.70 6.74
CA LYS A 366 -5.52 -17.36 8.05
C LYS A 366 -4.46 -16.92 9.06
N GLY A 367 -3.36 -16.32 8.62
CA GLY A 367 -2.28 -15.87 9.49
C GLY A 367 -1.49 -17.01 10.13
N THR A 368 -1.40 -18.16 9.46
CA THR A 368 -0.75 -19.38 9.97
C THR A 368 0.66 -19.56 9.42
N VAL A 369 1.48 -20.36 10.12
CA VAL A 369 2.83 -20.74 9.65
C VAL A 369 2.76 -21.44 8.29
N SER A 370 1.81 -22.35 8.09
CA SER A 370 1.65 -23.06 6.82
C SER A 370 1.34 -22.13 5.65
N GLU A 371 0.56 -21.07 5.90
CA GLU A 371 0.27 -20.08 4.86
C GLU A 371 1.46 -19.17 4.59
N LEU A 372 2.24 -18.82 5.61
CA LEU A 372 3.52 -18.15 5.41
C LEU A 372 4.45 -19.03 4.55
N GLU A 373 4.60 -20.32 4.85
CA GLU A 373 5.45 -21.24 4.08
C GLU A 373 5.02 -21.35 2.61
N ASP A 374 3.71 -21.44 2.34
CA ASP A 374 3.18 -21.44 0.97
C ASP A 374 3.56 -20.15 0.22
N LEU A 375 3.38 -18.98 0.84
CA LEU A 375 3.76 -17.69 0.25
C LEU A 375 5.26 -17.62 -0.04
N LEU A 376 6.10 -18.06 0.90
CA LEU A 376 7.56 -18.08 0.75
C LEU A 376 7.99 -19.00 -0.41
N SER A 377 7.36 -20.16 -0.55
CA SER A 377 7.68 -21.14 -1.61
C SER A 377 7.41 -20.61 -3.03
N LYS A 378 6.52 -19.62 -3.15
CA LYS A 378 6.14 -18.97 -4.41
C LYS A 378 6.96 -17.71 -4.72
N GLY A 379 7.99 -17.42 -3.91
CA GLY A 379 8.91 -16.31 -4.10
C GLY A 379 8.44 -14.99 -3.48
N VAL A 380 9.32 -14.40 -2.68
CA VAL A 380 9.14 -13.13 -1.98
C VAL A 380 10.47 -12.37 -1.89
N PHE A 381 10.42 -11.07 -1.61
CA PHE A 381 11.57 -10.27 -1.24
C PHE A 381 11.85 -10.41 0.26
N LEU A 382 12.53 -11.49 0.65
CA LEU A 382 12.77 -11.87 2.06
C LEU A 382 13.40 -10.76 2.92
N ASN A 383 14.24 -9.92 2.30
CA ASN A 383 14.99 -8.86 2.98
C ASN A 383 14.41 -7.46 2.71
N ALA A 384 13.20 -7.39 2.16
CA ALA A 384 12.47 -6.14 1.96
C ALA A 384 12.25 -5.41 3.29
N LYS A 385 12.33 -4.08 3.24
CA LYS A 385 11.88 -3.20 4.33
C LYS A 385 10.37 -3.04 4.22
N VAL A 386 9.65 -3.73 5.09
CA VAL A 386 8.18 -3.80 5.05
C VAL A 386 7.51 -2.72 5.89
N GLU A 387 8.25 -1.99 6.73
CA GLU A 387 7.71 -0.93 7.60
C GLU A 387 8.53 0.37 7.46
N LYS A 388 7.92 1.52 7.76
CA LYS A 388 8.49 2.87 7.57
C LYS A 388 9.81 3.11 8.32
N ARG A 389 10.03 2.43 9.45
CA ARG A 389 11.28 2.50 10.22
C ARG A 389 12.39 1.60 9.65
N GLY A 390 12.13 0.88 8.56
CA GLY A 390 13.12 0.03 7.89
C GLY A 390 13.14 -1.42 8.40
N LYS A 391 12.13 -1.87 9.12
CA LYS A 391 12.03 -3.26 9.61
C LYS A 391 11.81 -4.23 8.45
N THR A 392 12.47 -5.37 8.51
CA THR A 392 12.26 -6.52 7.59
C THR A 392 11.27 -7.52 8.19
N LEU A 393 10.88 -8.55 7.43
CA LEU A 393 10.03 -9.64 7.95
C LEU A 393 10.64 -10.33 9.17
N VAL A 394 11.98 -10.46 9.22
CA VAL A 394 12.71 -11.02 10.38
C VAL A 394 12.57 -10.11 11.60
N HIS A 395 12.62 -8.79 11.41
CA HIS A 395 12.40 -7.84 12.51
C HIS A 395 10.97 -7.95 13.04
N GLU A 396 9.97 -8.01 12.17
CA GLU A 396 8.57 -8.11 12.59
C GLU A 396 8.29 -9.41 13.35
N ALA A 397 8.74 -10.56 12.83
CA ALA A 397 8.61 -11.84 13.53
C ALA A 397 9.33 -11.86 14.88
N THR A 398 10.45 -11.13 15.00
CA THR A 398 11.20 -10.96 16.25
C THR A 398 10.43 -10.08 17.25
N CYS A 399 9.97 -8.90 16.83
CA CYS A 399 9.20 -7.97 17.67
C CYS A 399 7.90 -8.57 18.21
N HIS A 400 7.32 -9.51 17.48
CA HIS A 400 6.10 -10.21 17.87
C HIS A 400 6.36 -11.56 18.56
N GLU A 401 7.62 -11.91 18.83
CA GLU A 401 8.06 -13.14 19.48
C GLU A 401 7.49 -14.43 18.85
N MET A 402 7.58 -14.55 17.51
CA MET A 402 7.01 -15.65 16.73
C MET A 402 8.09 -16.65 16.28
N PRO A 403 8.56 -17.57 17.16
CA PRO A 403 9.73 -18.41 16.87
C PRO A 403 9.54 -19.35 15.68
N GLN A 404 8.32 -19.84 15.43
CA GLN A 404 8.05 -20.72 14.28
C GLN A 404 8.14 -19.93 12.96
N HIS A 405 7.46 -18.79 12.85
CA HIS A 405 7.51 -17.92 11.67
C HIS A 405 8.94 -17.41 11.41
N LEU A 406 9.66 -17.04 12.47
CA LEU A 406 11.06 -16.64 12.39
C LEU A 406 11.94 -17.77 11.79
N ARG A 407 11.74 -19.02 12.20
CA ARG A 407 12.43 -20.18 11.61
C ARG A 407 12.07 -20.37 10.14
N CYS A 408 10.80 -20.24 9.77
CA CYS A 408 10.37 -20.38 8.38
C CYS A 408 11.03 -19.33 7.48
N LEU A 409 11.08 -18.06 7.92
CA LEU A 409 11.75 -16.98 7.20
C LEU A 409 13.25 -17.26 7.01
N ILE A 410 13.95 -17.66 8.08
CA ILE A 410 15.38 -17.97 8.06
C ILE A 410 15.67 -19.17 7.15
N ASN A 411 14.87 -20.24 7.25
CA ASN A 411 15.00 -21.42 6.40
C ASN A 411 14.76 -21.11 4.92
N ALA A 412 13.92 -20.12 4.62
CA ALA A 412 13.72 -19.61 3.26
C ALA A 412 14.88 -18.73 2.77
N GLY A 413 15.85 -18.40 3.62
CA GLY A 413 17.04 -17.59 3.28
C GLY A 413 16.95 -16.12 3.68
N ALA A 414 16.01 -15.73 4.55
CA ALA A 414 15.97 -14.37 5.07
C ALA A 414 17.21 -14.06 5.91
N GLN A 415 17.80 -12.89 5.68
CA GLN A 415 19.02 -12.46 6.36
C GLN A 415 18.69 -11.93 7.75
N VAL A 416 19.39 -12.47 8.75
CA VAL A 416 19.34 -11.96 10.14
C VAL A 416 20.31 -10.79 10.37
N ARG A 417 21.26 -10.59 9.45
CA ARG A 417 22.23 -9.48 9.45
C ARG A 417 22.10 -8.67 8.17
N THR A 418 22.17 -7.35 8.28
CA THR A 418 22.20 -6.46 7.11
C THR A 418 23.65 -6.18 6.70
N VAL A 419 23.92 -6.13 5.39
CA VAL A 419 25.27 -5.91 4.83
C VAL A 419 25.77 -4.47 5.06
N SER A 420 24.84 -3.53 5.23
CA SER A 420 25.16 -2.15 5.59
C SER A 420 25.43 -2.07 7.09
N LYS A 421 26.68 -1.74 7.48
CA LYS A 421 26.98 -1.19 8.82
C LYS A 421 26.18 0.10 8.98
N GLY A 422 24.97 -0.03 9.52
CA GLY A 422 23.96 1.02 9.56
C GLY A 422 23.70 1.51 10.98
N LYS A 423 22.97 2.64 11.07
CA LYS A 423 22.44 3.16 12.34
C LYS A 423 21.21 2.39 12.85
N PHE A 424 20.62 1.51 12.05
CA PHE A 424 19.39 0.80 12.39
C PHE A 424 19.70 -0.51 13.14
N PRO A 425 19.02 -0.81 14.26
CA PRO A 425 19.29 -2.03 15.03
C PRO A 425 18.85 -3.28 14.24
N GLN A 426 19.67 -4.34 14.28
CA GLN A 426 19.31 -5.63 13.71
C GLN A 426 18.29 -6.38 14.59
N PRO A 427 17.69 -7.50 14.14
CA PRO A 427 16.71 -8.23 14.93
C PRO A 427 17.23 -8.65 16.32
N LEU A 428 18.51 -9.05 16.41
CA LEU A 428 19.11 -9.47 17.68
C LEU A 428 19.25 -8.31 18.67
N HIS A 429 19.59 -7.10 18.19
CA HIS A 429 19.60 -5.89 19.02
C HIS A 429 18.22 -5.64 19.64
N MET A 430 17.16 -5.70 18.83
CA MET A 430 15.79 -5.52 19.31
C MET A 430 15.41 -6.60 20.33
N ALA A 431 15.74 -7.87 20.06
CA ALA A 431 15.45 -8.97 20.98
C ALA A 431 16.09 -8.78 22.36
N CYS A 432 17.34 -8.33 22.39
CA CYS A 432 18.06 -8.04 23.63
C CYS A 432 17.55 -6.79 24.34
N TYR A 433 17.25 -5.72 23.60
CA TYR A 433 16.74 -4.46 24.16
C TYR A 433 15.35 -4.60 24.80
N TYR A 434 14.49 -5.45 24.24
CA TYR A 434 13.12 -5.62 24.73
C TYR A 434 12.95 -6.84 25.68
N ASP A 435 14.04 -7.52 26.05
CA ASP A 435 14.04 -8.76 26.85
C ASP A 435 13.09 -9.84 26.30
N PHE A 436 13.14 -10.09 24.99
CA PHE A 436 12.33 -11.13 24.36
C PHE A 436 12.79 -12.54 24.78
N LYS A 437 11.91 -13.53 24.60
CA LYS A 437 12.14 -14.94 24.97
C LYS A 437 13.50 -15.47 24.49
N PRO A 438 14.24 -16.23 25.33
CA PRO A 438 15.49 -16.87 24.95
C PRO A 438 15.46 -17.60 23.62
N LYS A 439 14.33 -18.26 23.32
CA LYS A 439 14.14 -19.00 22.07
C LYS A 439 14.31 -18.13 20.82
N ILE A 440 13.89 -16.86 20.86
CA ILE A 440 14.04 -15.93 19.74
C ILE A 440 15.52 -15.59 19.54
N ILE A 441 16.22 -15.26 20.62
CA ILE A 441 17.66 -14.97 20.64
C ILE A 441 18.46 -16.16 20.10
N GLU A 442 18.19 -17.37 20.61
CA GLU A 442 18.81 -18.61 20.13
C GLU A 442 18.59 -18.82 18.62
N ILE A 443 17.38 -18.58 18.12
CA ILE A 443 17.08 -18.74 16.68
C ILE A 443 17.94 -17.78 15.85
N LEU A 444 18.01 -16.51 16.24
CA LEU A 444 18.78 -15.49 15.53
C LEU A 444 20.27 -15.80 15.55
N CYS A 445 20.82 -16.16 16.72
CA CYS A 445 22.24 -16.50 16.85
C CYS A 445 22.62 -17.77 16.06
N ASN A 446 21.80 -18.82 16.12
CA ASN A 446 22.02 -20.03 15.32
C ASN A 446 21.95 -19.76 13.81
N ALA A 447 21.27 -18.70 13.40
CA ALA A 447 21.21 -18.22 12.02
C ALA A 447 22.36 -17.25 11.65
N GLY A 448 23.33 -17.06 12.55
CA GLY A 448 24.53 -16.27 12.31
C GLY A 448 24.46 -14.81 12.76
N ALA A 449 23.46 -14.41 13.54
CA ALA A 449 23.47 -13.11 14.21
C ALA A 449 24.55 -13.08 15.31
N ASP A 450 25.34 -12.01 15.37
CA ASP A 450 26.47 -11.90 16.29
C ASP A 450 26.08 -11.04 17.51
N PRO A 451 26.13 -11.59 18.74
CA PRO A 451 25.87 -10.83 19.97
C PRO A 451 26.83 -9.65 20.23
N SER A 452 27.97 -9.61 19.52
CA SER A 452 28.94 -8.52 19.59
C SER A 452 28.80 -7.47 18.48
N ASP A 453 27.96 -7.69 17.47
CA ASP A 453 27.79 -6.76 16.35
C ASP A 453 27.25 -5.40 16.82
N GLU A 454 27.99 -4.33 16.57
CA GLU A 454 27.57 -2.98 16.96
C GLU A 454 26.67 -2.31 15.92
N CYS A 455 25.70 -1.51 16.39
CA CYS A 455 24.91 -0.61 15.55
C CYS A 455 24.84 0.81 16.12
N GLY A 456 24.73 1.81 15.23
CA GLY A 456 24.47 3.21 15.63
C GLY A 456 25.50 3.85 16.56
N LEU A 457 25.03 4.76 17.43
CA LEU A 457 25.82 5.48 18.43
C LEU A 457 25.98 4.65 19.72
N HIS A 458 26.41 3.39 19.59
CA HIS A 458 26.64 2.41 20.67
C HIS A 458 25.38 1.63 21.08
N TYR A 459 25.24 0.39 20.57
CA TYR A 459 25.21 -0.83 21.39
C TYR A 459 25.28 -2.10 20.52
N SER A 460 26.08 -3.07 20.95
CA SER A 460 25.90 -4.49 20.59
C SER A 460 24.65 -5.06 21.28
N PRO A 461 24.09 -6.19 20.83
CA PRO A 461 22.97 -6.82 21.53
C PRO A 461 23.24 -7.06 23.02
N LEU A 462 24.46 -7.46 23.39
CA LEU A 462 24.86 -7.64 24.78
C LEU A 462 24.80 -6.34 25.59
N GLN A 463 25.29 -5.24 25.02
CA GLN A 463 25.23 -3.95 25.70
C GLN A 463 23.78 -3.45 25.82
N MET A 464 22.93 -3.65 24.81
CA MET A 464 21.51 -3.30 24.91
C MET A 464 20.81 -4.08 26.01
N ALA A 465 21.08 -5.39 26.13
CA ALA A 465 20.51 -6.19 27.21
C ALA A 465 20.97 -5.68 28.59
N ALA A 466 22.26 -5.37 28.73
CA ALA A 466 22.86 -4.87 29.97
C ALA A 466 22.31 -3.49 30.38
N GLU A 467 22.16 -2.57 29.41
CA GLU A 467 21.57 -1.25 29.63
C GLU A 467 20.13 -1.38 30.16
N GLN A 468 19.36 -2.33 29.62
CA GLN A 468 17.95 -2.55 29.99
C GLN A 468 17.77 -3.38 31.26
N GLY A 469 18.85 -3.90 31.85
CA GLY A 469 18.78 -4.84 32.97
C GLY A 469 18.14 -6.19 32.57
N ALA A 470 18.13 -6.52 31.27
CA ALA A 470 17.52 -7.71 30.69
C ALA A 470 18.44 -8.93 30.89
N LEU A 471 18.56 -9.38 32.14
CA LEU A 471 19.52 -10.43 32.53
C LEU A 471 19.33 -11.73 31.74
N THR A 472 18.08 -12.13 31.51
CA THR A 472 17.75 -13.35 30.77
C THR A 472 18.25 -13.25 29.33
N ALA A 473 17.88 -12.18 28.61
CA ALA A 473 18.37 -11.95 27.26
C ALA A 473 19.90 -11.82 27.19
N LEU A 474 20.52 -11.13 28.16
CA LEU A 474 21.97 -11.00 28.24
C LEU A 474 22.65 -12.37 28.34
N LYS A 475 22.21 -13.22 29.27
CA LYS A 475 22.77 -14.57 29.46
C LYS A 475 22.61 -15.41 28.19
N THR A 476 21.42 -15.42 27.60
CA THR A 476 21.17 -16.20 26.38
C THR A 476 22.04 -15.73 25.21
N ALA A 477 22.13 -14.41 24.99
CA ALA A 477 22.96 -13.86 23.92
C ALA A 477 24.46 -14.09 24.19
N PHE A 478 24.90 -13.97 25.44
CA PHE A 478 26.29 -14.21 25.83
C PHE A 478 26.69 -15.67 25.60
N GLU A 479 25.80 -16.62 25.90
CA GLU A 479 26.07 -18.03 25.65
C GLU A 479 26.28 -18.35 24.16
N CYS A 480 25.72 -17.53 23.27
CA CYS A 480 25.87 -17.65 21.83
C CYS A 480 27.18 -17.06 21.27
N LEU A 481 27.99 -16.38 22.10
CA LEU A 481 29.33 -15.94 21.69
C LEU A 481 30.27 -17.13 21.44
N SER A 482 31.25 -16.93 20.57
CA SER A 482 32.38 -17.86 20.45
C SER A 482 33.22 -17.89 21.74
N ALA A 483 33.92 -19.00 21.98
CA ALA A 483 34.61 -19.23 23.24
C ALA A 483 35.70 -18.18 23.54
N ASP A 484 36.37 -17.65 22.52
CA ASP A 484 37.35 -16.57 22.62
C ASP A 484 36.70 -15.26 23.09
N LEU A 485 35.57 -14.88 22.50
CA LEU A 485 34.86 -13.65 22.81
C LEU A 485 34.22 -13.66 24.21
N LYS A 486 33.89 -14.83 24.78
CA LYS A 486 33.40 -14.95 26.17
C LYS A 486 34.43 -14.47 27.21
N THR A 487 35.71 -14.47 26.85
CA THR A 487 36.81 -14.00 27.73
C THR A 487 37.39 -12.66 27.29
N ASP A 488 36.86 -12.05 26.23
CA ASP A 488 37.33 -10.77 25.74
C ASP A 488 36.98 -9.66 26.72
N HIS A 489 38.01 -9.08 27.31
CA HIS A 489 37.88 -7.99 28.26
C HIS A 489 37.17 -6.78 27.67
N ASN A 490 37.31 -6.46 26.38
CA ASN A 490 36.63 -5.33 25.77
C ASN A 490 35.11 -5.55 25.76
N ILE A 491 34.65 -6.77 25.46
CA ILE A 491 33.22 -7.12 25.50
C ILE A 491 32.71 -7.00 26.94
N LEU A 492 33.42 -7.56 27.91
CA LEU A 492 33.02 -7.53 29.33
C LEU A 492 33.07 -6.11 29.92
N ASP A 493 34.09 -5.32 29.57
CA ASP A 493 34.23 -3.90 29.89
C ASP A 493 33.03 -3.12 29.31
N SER A 494 32.62 -3.43 28.08
CA SER A 494 31.51 -2.77 27.40
C SER A 494 30.14 -3.08 28.03
N ILE A 495 29.93 -4.32 28.51
CA ILE A 495 28.74 -4.73 29.26
C ILE A 495 28.70 -3.98 30.60
N LEU A 496 29.84 -3.91 31.29
CA LEU A 496 29.95 -3.17 32.55
C LEU A 496 29.62 -1.68 32.34
N LEU A 497 30.18 -1.07 31.29
CA LEU A 497 29.91 0.33 30.97
C LEU A 497 28.43 0.59 30.71
N ALA A 498 27.77 -0.27 29.94
CA ALA A 498 26.35 -0.16 29.61
C ALA A 498 25.45 -0.18 30.87
N VAL A 499 25.83 -0.97 31.88
CA VAL A 499 25.15 -0.99 33.18
C VAL A 499 25.25 0.39 33.87
N PHE A 500 26.44 0.99 33.92
CA PHE A 500 26.65 2.28 34.59
C PHE A 500 26.12 3.48 33.79
N GLN A 501 26.13 3.40 32.46
CA GLN A 501 25.52 4.40 31.57
C GLN A 501 24.00 4.33 31.52
N SER A 502 23.40 3.26 32.04
CA SER A 502 21.96 3.01 31.91
C SER A 502 21.12 4.16 32.49
N SER A 503 20.44 4.86 31.58
CA SER A 503 19.33 5.76 31.93
C SER A 503 18.10 4.98 32.38
N CYS A 504 17.99 3.71 31.99
CA CYS A 504 16.91 2.81 32.39
C CYS A 504 16.99 2.47 33.87
N TYR A 505 18.19 2.27 34.43
CA TYR A 505 18.40 2.11 35.87
C TYR A 505 17.86 3.32 36.63
N GLU A 506 18.19 4.54 36.19
CA GLU A 506 17.74 5.78 36.84
C GLU A 506 16.23 5.96 36.76
N CYS A 507 15.66 5.64 35.60
CA CYS A 507 14.22 5.70 35.35
C CYS A 507 13.46 4.71 36.25
N VAL A 508 13.95 3.46 36.31
CA VAL A 508 13.35 2.38 37.11
C VAL A 508 13.47 2.66 38.61
N THR A 509 14.65 3.05 39.09
CA THR A 509 14.88 3.34 40.52
C THR A 509 14.34 4.69 40.99
N GLY A 510 13.86 5.53 40.06
CA GLY A 510 13.37 6.87 40.36
C GLY A 510 14.47 7.88 40.72
N LEU A 511 15.74 7.53 40.49
CA LEU A 511 16.89 8.41 40.73
C LEU A 511 17.06 9.47 39.62
N GLY A 512 16.39 9.31 38.48
CA GLY A 512 16.50 10.25 37.36
C GLY A 512 15.21 10.52 36.59
N SER A 513 15.36 11.23 35.46
CA SER A 513 14.28 11.49 34.52
C SER A 513 13.85 10.20 33.81
N LEU A 514 12.66 10.22 33.21
CA LEU A 514 12.22 9.11 32.36
C LEU A 514 13.24 8.88 31.22
N CYS A 515 13.59 7.63 30.99
CA CYS A 515 14.42 7.25 29.85
C CYS A 515 13.65 7.39 28.53
N GLN A 516 14.35 7.35 27.40
CA GLN A 516 13.74 7.43 26.06
C GLN A 516 12.61 6.42 25.87
N ARG A 517 12.75 5.20 26.41
CA ARG A 517 11.76 4.13 26.37
C ARG A 517 10.43 4.54 27.04
N CYS A 518 10.49 5.13 28.23
CA CYS A 518 9.32 5.57 28.99
C CYS A 518 8.72 6.88 28.47
N MET A 519 9.54 7.80 27.92
CA MET A 519 9.03 9.01 27.26
C MET A 519 8.18 8.69 26.02
N GLY A 520 8.48 7.58 25.33
CA GLY A 520 7.77 7.15 24.12
C GLY A 520 6.42 6.46 24.35
N GLY A 521 5.99 6.22 25.59
CA GLY A 521 4.62 5.81 25.94
C GLY A 521 4.26 4.31 25.82
N ASP A 522 4.91 3.53 24.95
CA ASP A 522 4.36 2.22 24.53
C ASP A 522 5.27 1.00 24.81
N SER A 523 6.31 1.11 25.63
CA SER A 523 7.22 -0.01 25.91
C SER A 523 7.68 -0.05 27.37
N PRO A 524 7.01 -0.78 28.28
CA PRO A 524 7.42 -0.85 29.68
C PRO A 524 8.81 -1.50 29.81
N HIS A 525 9.57 -1.17 30.85
CA HIS A 525 10.77 -1.92 31.21
C HIS A 525 10.41 -3.39 31.51
N PRO A 526 11.34 -4.34 31.30
CA PRO A 526 11.13 -5.72 31.75
C PRO A 526 10.74 -5.75 33.24
N SER A 527 9.71 -6.51 33.60
CA SER A 527 9.24 -6.60 35.00
C SER A 527 10.28 -7.22 35.93
N ASN A 528 11.19 -7.99 35.36
CA ASN A 528 12.33 -8.69 35.95
C ASN A 528 13.66 -7.94 35.73
N ALA A 529 13.66 -6.67 35.33
CA ALA A 529 14.88 -5.92 35.08
C ALA A 529 15.78 -5.87 36.32
N THR A 530 17.07 -6.18 36.15
CA THR A 530 18.05 -6.20 37.24
C THR A 530 19.45 -5.88 36.73
N TRP A 531 20.06 -4.80 37.24
CA TRP A 531 21.43 -4.40 36.95
C TRP A 531 22.42 -5.08 37.90
N THR A 532 22.06 -5.27 39.16
CA THR A 532 22.81 -6.10 40.10
C THR A 532 22.90 -7.55 39.64
N GLY A 533 21.85 -8.09 39.02
CA GLY A 533 21.88 -9.39 38.38
C GLY A 533 22.88 -9.47 37.22
N VAL A 534 22.99 -8.41 36.41
CA VAL A 534 24.01 -8.30 35.35
C VAL A 534 25.42 -8.23 35.94
N LEU A 535 25.62 -7.45 37.01
CA LEU A 535 26.90 -7.37 37.71
C LEU A 535 27.31 -8.70 38.37
N ASN A 536 26.32 -9.43 38.93
CA ASN A 536 26.53 -10.77 39.46
C ASN A 536 26.96 -11.71 38.35
N PHE A 537 26.28 -11.67 37.20
CA PHE A 537 26.67 -12.47 36.04
C PHE A 537 28.11 -12.20 35.59
N LEU A 538 28.54 -10.94 35.51
CA LEU A 538 29.94 -10.61 35.22
C LEU A 538 30.90 -11.19 36.27
N THR A 539 30.55 -11.10 37.56
CA THR A 539 31.37 -11.65 38.64
C THR A 539 31.44 -13.18 38.57
N ASP A 540 30.33 -13.84 38.24
CA ASP A 540 30.22 -15.30 38.12
C ASP A 540 31.05 -15.84 36.94
N LEU A 541 31.24 -15.04 35.89
CA LEU A 541 32.18 -15.33 34.80
C LEU A 541 33.65 -15.19 35.21
N GLY A 542 33.95 -14.75 36.44
CA GLY A 542 35.29 -14.49 36.94
C GLY A 542 35.92 -13.20 36.41
N TYR A 543 35.13 -12.35 35.76
CA TYR A 543 35.61 -11.10 35.16
C TYR A 543 36.00 -10.07 36.24
N LYS A 544 37.19 -9.49 36.07
CA LYS A 544 37.73 -8.44 36.94
C LYS A 544 38.21 -7.26 36.07
N PRO A 545 37.52 -6.11 36.08
CA PRO A 545 37.97 -4.93 35.34
C PRO A 545 39.33 -4.44 35.87
N SER A 546 40.08 -3.74 35.01
CA SER A 546 41.29 -3.05 35.49
C SER A 546 40.94 -2.03 36.57
N LYS A 547 41.83 -1.81 37.54
CA LYS A 547 41.59 -0.88 38.65
C LYS A 547 41.17 0.52 38.15
N LYS A 548 41.89 1.05 37.16
CA LYS A 548 41.60 2.35 36.54
C LYS A 548 40.22 2.39 35.90
N TYR A 549 39.82 1.31 35.22
CA TYR A 549 38.52 1.24 34.58
C TYR A 549 37.38 1.13 35.60
N LEU A 550 37.55 0.30 36.64
CA LEU A 550 36.61 0.20 37.74
C LEU A 550 36.43 1.56 38.43
N GLU A 551 37.51 2.27 38.72
CA GLU A 551 37.46 3.62 39.32
C GLU A 551 36.64 4.60 38.47
N SER A 552 36.73 4.54 37.14
CA SER A 552 35.90 5.37 36.26
C SER A 552 34.39 5.10 36.38
N MET A 553 33.98 3.89 36.79
CA MET A 553 32.56 3.59 37.01
C MET A 553 31.98 4.38 38.19
N SER A 554 32.82 4.83 39.14
CA SER A 554 32.39 5.67 40.27
C SER A 554 32.06 7.11 39.88
N GLU A 555 32.45 7.54 38.67
CA GLU A 555 32.19 8.89 38.16
C GLU A 555 30.76 9.06 37.61
N PHE A 556 30.05 7.95 37.35
CA PHE A 556 28.67 7.99 36.88
C PHE A 556 27.73 8.42 38.01
N LEU A 557 27.17 9.62 37.85
CA LEU A 557 26.21 10.21 38.80
C LEU A 557 25.03 9.27 39.06
N ARG A 558 24.61 9.17 40.33
CA ARG A 558 23.43 8.40 40.77
C ARG A 558 23.60 6.88 40.62
N LYS A 559 24.84 6.40 40.51
CA LYS A 559 25.19 4.97 40.46
C LYS A 559 26.02 4.54 41.67
N GLU A 560 26.06 5.33 42.74
CA GLU A 560 26.92 5.10 43.91
C GLU A 560 26.58 3.79 44.61
N LYS A 561 25.28 3.47 44.74
CA LYS A 561 24.81 2.19 45.29
C LYS A 561 25.20 1.01 44.39
N LEU A 562 25.09 1.18 43.08
CA LEU A 562 25.43 0.16 42.09
C LEU A 562 26.94 -0.12 42.08
N PHE A 563 27.75 0.94 42.17
CA PHE A 563 29.21 0.87 42.32
C PHE A 563 29.62 0.18 43.63
N ALA A 564 29.04 0.59 44.76
CA ALA A 564 29.33 -0.02 46.06
C ALA A 564 28.97 -1.51 46.08
N TYR A 565 27.83 -1.88 45.48
CA TYR A 565 27.41 -3.28 45.34
C TYR A 565 28.44 -4.10 44.54
N TYR A 566 28.84 -3.62 43.35
CA TYR A 566 29.78 -4.35 42.50
C TYR A 566 31.16 -4.48 43.15
N ASN A 567 31.65 -3.39 43.76
CA ASN A 567 32.95 -3.38 44.42
C ASN A 567 33.00 -4.33 45.63
N ALA A 568 31.91 -4.45 46.39
CA ALA A 568 31.79 -5.46 47.45
C ALA A 568 31.84 -6.88 46.90
N LYS A 569 31.13 -7.16 45.80
CA LYS A 569 31.16 -8.46 45.11
C LYS A 569 32.56 -8.84 44.62
N LEU A 570 33.29 -7.90 44.03
CA LEU A 570 34.68 -8.13 43.57
C LEU A 570 35.64 -8.45 44.73
N ARG A 571 35.33 -8.01 45.96
CA ARG A 571 36.08 -8.36 47.19
C ARG A 571 35.65 -9.69 47.83
N GLY A 572 34.64 -10.36 47.29
CA GLY A 572 34.08 -11.58 47.89
C GLY A 572 33.17 -11.32 49.10
N GLU A 573 32.73 -10.08 49.30
CA GLU A 573 31.81 -9.71 50.38
C GLU A 573 30.36 -10.03 49.97
N VAL A 574 29.49 -10.29 50.94
CA VAL A 574 28.04 -10.42 50.73
C VAL A 574 27.42 -9.01 50.78
N PRO A 575 26.89 -8.47 49.67
CA PRO A 575 26.24 -7.16 49.70
C PRO A 575 24.93 -7.24 50.50
N LEU A 576 24.62 -6.18 51.24
CA LEU A 576 23.47 -6.14 52.15
C LEU A 576 22.13 -6.27 51.40
N GLU A 577 21.93 -5.53 50.31
CA GLU A 577 20.70 -5.55 49.48
C GLU A 577 21.00 -5.19 48.00
N PRO A 578 20.14 -5.56 47.04
CA PRO A 578 20.25 -5.10 45.66
C PRO A 578 20.24 -3.57 45.57
N ALA A 579 21.09 -3.00 44.71
CA ALA A 579 21.22 -1.55 44.51
C ALA A 579 19.93 -0.89 44.00
N GLU A 580 19.03 -1.67 43.40
CA GLU A 580 17.71 -1.25 42.93
C GLU A 580 16.66 -1.13 44.05
N GLY A 581 16.88 -1.76 45.21
CA GLY A 581 15.94 -1.82 46.34
C GLY A 581 14.99 -3.04 46.33
N PRO A 582 14.36 -3.39 47.48
CA PRO A 582 13.46 -4.55 47.61
C PRO A 582 12.05 -4.27 47.06
N GLY A 583 11.43 -5.27 46.40
CA GLY A 583 9.98 -5.28 46.11
C GLY A 583 9.52 -4.35 44.98
N PHE A 584 10.23 -4.32 43.87
CA PHE A 584 9.98 -3.39 42.77
C PHE A 584 8.63 -3.63 42.06
N ILE A 585 7.77 -2.61 42.03
CA ILE A 585 6.62 -2.49 41.12
C ILE A 585 6.98 -1.37 40.13
N PRO A 586 7.05 -1.65 38.80
CA PRO A 586 7.27 -0.60 37.81
C PRO A 586 6.27 0.54 38.00
N ARG A 587 6.72 1.80 37.95
CA ARG A 587 5.81 2.96 37.92
C ARG A 587 4.74 2.70 36.85
N SER A 588 3.47 2.65 37.25
CA SER A 588 2.37 2.45 36.29
C SER A 588 2.38 3.59 35.28
N SER A 589 2.10 3.26 34.03
CA SER A 589 1.93 4.20 32.90
C SER A 589 0.78 5.22 33.09
N SER A 590 0.14 5.27 34.26
CA SER A 590 -1.01 6.11 34.57
C SER A 590 -0.66 7.51 35.08
N LEU A 591 0.60 7.84 35.36
CA LEU A 591 1.01 9.22 35.61
C LEU A 591 1.26 9.95 34.28
N ARG A 592 0.18 10.16 33.51
CA ARG A 592 0.12 11.20 32.47
C ARG A 592 0.28 12.56 33.15
N GLN A 593 1.51 12.99 33.41
CA GLN A 593 1.75 14.43 33.45
C GLN A 593 1.52 14.93 32.02
N GLN A 594 0.47 15.73 31.86
CA GLN A 594 0.21 16.53 30.67
C GLN A 594 1.45 17.38 30.38
N THR A 595 2.36 16.85 29.57
CA THR A 595 3.52 17.58 29.11
C THR A 595 3.08 18.31 27.84
N ASN A 596 2.84 19.61 28.02
CA ASN A 596 2.46 20.53 26.96
C ASN A 596 3.54 20.54 25.88
N MET A 597 3.15 20.71 24.61
CA MET A 597 4.03 20.69 23.43
C MET A 597 5.23 21.65 23.51
N SER A 598 5.13 22.68 24.37
CA SER A 598 6.20 23.62 24.69
C SER A 598 7.39 22.99 25.45
N GLN A 599 7.17 21.95 26.26
CA GLN A 599 8.26 21.26 26.97
C GLN A 599 9.03 20.29 26.06
N LEU A 600 8.35 19.69 25.07
CA LEU A 600 8.96 18.84 24.05
C LEU A 600 9.94 19.64 23.15
N LEU A 601 9.53 20.86 22.76
CA LEU A 601 10.36 21.78 21.98
C LEU A 601 11.54 22.35 22.80
N ALA A 602 11.37 22.55 24.11
CA ALA A 602 12.46 22.96 24.99
C ALA A 602 13.53 21.87 25.18
N ALA A 603 13.15 20.59 25.13
CA ALA A 603 14.08 19.46 25.23
C ALA A 603 14.90 19.24 23.94
N LEU A 604 14.30 19.49 22.77
CA LEU A 604 14.99 19.41 21.47
C LEU A 604 15.88 20.65 21.19
N GLY A 605 15.62 21.78 21.86
CA GLY A 605 16.36 23.03 21.71
C GLY A 605 17.61 23.20 22.59
N ARG A 606 17.93 22.24 23.48
CA ARG A 606 19.14 22.29 24.34
C ARG A 606 20.24 21.34 23.89
N ASN A 607 20.58 21.39 22.60
CA ASN A 607 21.94 21.09 22.14
C ASN A 607 22.61 22.42 21.78
N THR A 608 22.90 23.24 22.79
CA THR A 608 23.81 24.37 22.61
C THR A 608 25.22 23.82 22.49
N LYS A 609 25.84 24.10 21.34
CA LYS A 609 27.28 24.12 21.13
C LYS A 609 28.02 24.40 22.44
N LYS A 610 28.74 23.40 22.96
CA LYS A 610 29.96 23.64 23.72
C LYS A 610 31.08 22.96 22.94
N GLU A 611 31.83 23.80 22.26
CA GLU A 611 33.14 23.50 21.71
C GLU A 611 33.99 22.86 22.82
N LEU A 612 34.45 21.64 22.60
CA LEU A 612 35.60 21.11 23.32
C LEU A 612 36.86 21.76 22.72
N PRO A 613 37.77 22.32 23.52
CA PRO A 613 39.00 22.89 23.00
C PRO A 613 39.90 21.77 22.50
N CYS A 614 40.34 21.90 21.25
CA CYS A 614 41.43 21.15 20.65
C CYS A 614 42.68 21.21 21.56
N PRO A 615 43.29 20.07 21.95
CA PRO A 615 44.66 20.08 22.46
C PRO A 615 45.60 20.44 21.32
N LYS A 616 46.44 21.45 21.52
CA LYS A 616 47.53 21.80 20.62
C LYS A 616 48.64 20.75 20.74
N ILE A 617 49.08 20.31 19.55
CA ILE A 617 50.23 19.45 19.19
C ILE A 617 50.03 17.97 19.47
#